data_AF-A0A7M1QYD1-F1
#
_entry.id   AF-A0A7M1QYD1-F1
#
_cell.length_a   1.000
_cell.length_b   1.000
_cell.length_c   1.000
_cell.angle_alpha   90.00
_cell.angle_beta   90.00
_cell.angle_gamma   90.00
#
_symmetry.space_group_name_H-M   'P 1'
#
loop_
_entity.id
_entity.type
_entity.pdbx_description
1 polymer ?
#
loop_
_entity_poly.entity_id
_entity_poly.type
_entity_poly.pdbx_seq_one_letter_code
_entity_poly.pdbx_strand_id
1 'polypeptide(L)' 'MSERYEQSSIIITSNHSFGEWGTIFHDETIAAAIIDRVIHHADIHFTKGDSYRTRNKTTQKN' A
#
# COMPACT_ATOMS: atom_id res chain seq x y z
N MET A 1 -18.05 -6.32 15.63
CA MET A 1 -17.87 -5.06 14.89
C MET A 1 -16.92 -4.21 15.72
N SER A 2 -15.76 -3.82 15.17
CA SER A 2 -14.73 -2.96 15.77
C SER A 2 -13.89 -3.51 16.95
N GLU A 3 -12.95 -4.42 16.69
CA GLU A 3 -11.82 -4.65 17.62
C GLU A 3 -10.57 -3.80 17.29
N ARG A 4 -10.53 -3.14 16.12
CA ARG A 4 -9.35 -2.37 15.68
C ARG A 4 -9.62 -0.95 15.18
N TYR A 5 -10.88 -0.56 15.06
CA TYR A 5 -11.19 0.84 14.77
C TYR A 5 -10.86 1.66 16.03
N GLU A 6 -9.91 2.59 15.92
CA GLU A 6 -9.44 3.51 16.99
C GLU A 6 -8.58 2.92 18.13
N GLN A 7 -8.07 1.69 18.05
CA GLN A 7 -7.28 1.06 19.14
C GLN A 7 -5.75 1.02 18.91
N SER A 8 -5.28 1.11 17.66
CA SER A 8 -3.84 0.99 17.33
C SER A 8 -3.51 1.46 15.91
N SER A 9 -2.33 2.04 15.69
CA SER A 9 -1.84 2.44 14.35
C SER A 9 -1.60 1.23 13.45
N ILE A 10 -1.91 1.36 12.16
CA ILE A 10 -1.69 0.34 11.13
C ILE A 10 -0.73 0.89 10.07
N ILE A 11 0.30 0.11 9.71
CA ILE A 11 1.16 0.38 8.56
C ILE A 11 0.77 -0.59 7.45
N ILE A 12 0.45 -0.06 6.27
CA ILE A 12 0.14 -0.83 5.06
C ILE A 12 1.18 -0.49 4.00
N THR A 13 1.78 -1.51 3.39
CA THR A 13 2.68 -1.36 2.25
C THR A 13 2.06 -2.03 1.03
N SER A 14 1.96 -1.29 -0.07
CA SER A 14 1.44 -1.80 -1.34
C SER A 14 2.38 -1.42 -2.47
N ASN A 15 2.59 -2.35 -3.41
CA ASN A 15 3.26 -2.09 -4.69
C ASN A 15 2.26 -1.67 -5.79
N HIS A 16 0.96 -1.68 -5.50
CA HIS A 16 -0.11 -1.23 -6.38
C HIS A 16 -0.66 0.11 -5.92
N SER A 17 -1.02 0.95 -6.89
CA SER A 17 -1.71 2.22 -6.68
C SER A 17 -3.17 1.99 -6.24
N PHE A 18 -3.80 2.98 -5.61
CA PHE A 18 -5.19 2.87 -5.16
C PHE A 18 -6.17 2.58 -6.30
N GLY A 19 -5.92 3.07 -7.51
CA GLY A 19 -6.79 2.79 -8.67
C GLY A 19 -6.78 1.32 -9.10
N GLU A 20 -5.75 0.56 -8.75
CA GLU A 20 -5.67 -0.88 -9.05
C GLU A 20 -6.42 -1.74 -8.02
N TRP A 21 -6.83 -1.16 -6.89
CA TRP A 21 -7.45 -1.91 -5.80
C TRP A 21 -8.83 -2.44 -6.18
N GLY A 22 -9.58 -1.75 -7.05
CA GLY A 22 -10.85 -2.25 -7.58
C GLY A 22 -10.68 -3.61 -8.27
N THR A 23 -9.60 -3.79 -9.03
CA THR A 23 -9.27 -5.07 -9.66
C THR A 23 -8.83 -6.11 -8.64
N ILE A 24 -8.02 -5.74 -7.64
CA ILE A 24 -7.52 -6.65 -6.59
C ILE A 24 -8.68 -7.20 -5.75
N PHE A 25 -9.62 -6.34 -5.36
CA PHE A 25 -10.81 -6.73 -4.59
C PHE A 25 -11.96 -7.25 -5.45
N HIS A 26 -11.81 -7.22 -6.78
CA HIS A 26 -12.84 -7.58 -7.75
C HIS A 26 -14.15 -6.79 -7.59
N ASP A 27 -14.09 -5.63 -6.93
CA ASP A 27 -15.21 -4.75 -6.63
C ASP A 27 -14.71 -3.34 -6.33
N GLU A 28 -15.03 -2.39 -7.21
CA GLU A 28 -14.69 -0.97 -7.08
C GLU A 28 -15.35 -0.31 -5.86
N THR A 29 -16.57 -0.72 -5.52
CA THR A 29 -17.33 -0.14 -4.40
C THR A 29 -16.68 -0.53 -3.07
N ILE A 30 -16.30 -1.80 -2.94
CA ILE A 30 -15.60 -2.30 -1.76
C ILE A 30 -14.21 -1.67 -1.67
N ALA A 31 -13.47 -1.62 -2.78
CA ALA A 31 -12.15 -0.99 -2.82
C ALA A 31 -12.20 0.47 -2.37
N ALA A 32 -13.14 1.26 -2.90
CA ALA A 32 -13.35 2.64 -2.50
C ALA A 32 -13.66 2.77 -0.99
N ALA A 33 -14.55 1.91 -0.46
CA ALA A 33 -14.91 1.92 0.96
C ALA A 33 -13.76 1.48 1.89
N ILE A 34 -12.83 0.65 1.42
CA ILE A 34 -11.61 0.29 2.17
C ILE A 34 -10.63 1.46 2.13
N ILE A 35 -10.37 2.00 0.94
CA ILE A 35 -9.47 3.14 0.74
C ILE A 35 -9.91 4.29 1.64
N ASP A 36 -11.18 4.68 1.58
CA ASP A 36 -11.77 5.75 2.39
C ASP A 36 -11.44 5.58 3.88
N ARG A 37 -11.71 4.40 4.46
CA ARG A 37 -11.43 4.12 5.87
C ARG A 37 -9.94 4.15 6.22
N VAL A 38 -9.09 3.65 5.32
CA VAL A 38 -7.64 3.59 5.56
C VAL A 38 -7.02 4.97 5.45
N ILE A 39 -7.42 5.78 4.47
CA ILE A 39 -6.78 7.07 4.20
C ILE A 39 -7.35 8.22 5.03
N HIS A 40 -8.53 8.07 5.63
CA HIS A 40 -9.20 9.13 6.40
C HIS A 40 -8.30 9.73 7.51
N HIS A 41 -7.42 8.91 8.11
CA HIS A 41 -6.45 9.35 9.13
C HIS A 41 -5.02 8.83 8.86
N ALA A 42 -4.61 8.69 7.60
CA ALA A 42 -3.28 8.17 7.25
C ALA A 42 -2.33 9.25 6.71
N ASP A 43 -1.05 9.07 7.03
CA ASP A 43 0.06 9.68 6.31
C ASP A 43 0.47 8.75 5.16
N ILE A 44 0.38 9.25 3.92
CA ILE A 44 0.69 8.47 2.72
C ILE A 44 2.14 8.76 2.29
N HIS A 45 2.97 7.71 2.27
CA HIS A 45 4.36 7.80 1.80
C HIS A 45 4.57 7.03 0.50
N PHE A 46 4.87 7.75 -0.58
CA PHE A 46 5.20 7.15 -1.87
C PHE A 46 6.69 6.79 -1.94
N THR A 47 6.99 5.51 -2.02
CA THR A 47 8.36 5.02 -2.22
C THR A 47 8.72 5.04 -3.70
N LYS A 48 9.91 5.55 -4.02
CA LYS A 48 10.47 5.60 -5.38
C LYS A 48 11.93 5.14 -5.33
N GLY A 49 12.42 4.62 -6.45
CA GLY A 49 13.82 4.22 -6.61
C GLY A 49 14.00 2.76 -6.96
N ASP A 50 15.25 2.38 -7.23
CA ASP A 50 15.59 1.02 -7.63
C ASP A 50 15.40 0.02 -6.50
N SER A 51 15.05 -1.21 -6.89
CA SER A 51 14.96 -2.32 -5.94
C SER A 51 16.28 -2.53 -5.23
N TYR A 52 16.24 -2.42 -3.89
CA TYR A 52 17.40 -2.69 -3.05
C TYR A 52 17.98 -4.09 -3.28
N ARG A 53 17.14 -5.07 -3.65
CA ARG A 53 17.54 -6.45 -3.97
C ARG A 53 18.40 -6.53 -5.25
N THR A 54 18.15 -5.65 -6.22
CA THR A 54 18.86 -5.62 -7.51
C THR A 54 20.11 -4.75 -7.44
N ARG A 55 20.16 -3.78 -6.52
CA ARG A 55 21.28 -2.84 -6.35
C ARG A 55 22.64 -3.51 -6.19
N ASN A 56 22.72 -4.68 -5.54
CA ASN A 56 23.99 -5.42 -5.40
C ASN A 56 24.39 -6.25 -6.63
N LYS A 57 23.44 -6.53 -7.54
CA LYS A 57 23.69 -7.30 -8.76
C LYS A 57 24.29 -6.44 -9.87
N THR A 58 23.99 -5.15 -9.88
CA THR A 58 24.63 -4.19 -10.78
C THR A 58 26.06 -3.85 -10.34
N THR A 59 26.38 -3.91 -9.05
CA THR A 59 27.73 -3.65 -8.53
C THR A 59 28.73 -4.79 -8.82
N GLN A 60 28.28 -6.03 -9.00
CA GLN A 60 29.15 -7.18 -9.33
C GLN A 60 29.44 -7.36 -10.83
N LYS A 61 29.02 -6.41 -11.69
CA LYS A 61 29.14 -6.53 -13.14
C LYS A 61 30.31 -5.78 -13.77
N ASN A 62 31.34 -5.45 -12.98
CA ASN A 62 32.58 -4.81 -13.43
C ASN A 62 33.79 -5.70 -13.20
#